data_AF-A0A290ZNE2-F1
#
_entry.id   AF-A0A290ZNE2-F1
#
_cell.length_a   1.000
_cell.length_b   1.000
_cell.length_c   1.000
_cell.angle_alpha   90.00
_cell.angle_beta   90.00
_cell.angle_gamma   90.00
#
_symmetry.space_group_name_H-M   'P 1'
#
loop_
_entity.id
_entity.type
_entity.pdbx_description
1 polymer ?
#
loop_
_entity_poly.entity_id
_entity_poly.type
_entity_poly.pdbx_seq_one_letter_code
_entity_poly.pdbx_strand_id
1 'polypeptide(L)'
;MTPRWASSRPSELGEWGYGTAAEPADMETWKSYVRELATRFKGRIHAYEIWNEPKYSDLERTVANDGRALGSYTGTSAKMVEMTKLAYLIIKSASPGAIVVSPSPTGYTDDRVNLFLARGGGKFVDAMAFHFYPRSPERDLLPRVAMIRKAMKDYGVGNLPLWNTESGFIISGLEPIDPAQFPDTRIFTPAEAAPVVARSLILGWAAGLSRYYFYAWDDGKYGLTSDWTTGEPNLAGQAFEQTRRWLQGSVLKSCVGKSDIWNCEIQRAEPFLQGRIVWTTDASANLVLRPEWEITKVETLAGDVMPRVRP
;
A
#
# COMPACT_ATOMS: atom_id res chain seq x y z
N MET A 1 -10.81 -2.73 -13.89
CA MET A 1 -12.28 -2.88 -13.92
C MET A 1 -12.76 -3.10 -15.34
N THR A 2 -13.82 -3.88 -15.51
CA THR A 2 -14.38 -4.17 -16.84
C THR A 2 -15.54 -3.23 -17.17
N PRO A 3 -15.58 -2.58 -18.33
CA PRO A 3 -16.75 -1.79 -18.73
C PRO A 3 -17.97 -2.69 -18.97
N ARG A 4 -19.17 -2.17 -18.71
CA ARG A 4 -20.42 -2.94 -18.75
C ARG A 4 -20.60 -3.79 -20.02
N TRP A 5 -20.29 -3.24 -21.19
CA TRP A 5 -20.46 -3.93 -22.49
C TRP A 5 -19.53 -5.13 -22.67
N ALA A 6 -18.38 -5.17 -21.97
CA ALA A 6 -17.40 -6.25 -22.05
C ALA A 6 -17.51 -7.24 -20.88
N SER A 7 -18.36 -6.95 -19.90
CA SER A 7 -18.44 -7.69 -18.64
C SER A 7 -19.12 -9.04 -18.82
N SER A 8 -18.59 -10.09 -18.20
CA SER A 8 -19.25 -11.39 -18.08
C SER A 8 -20.53 -11.33 -17.24
N ARG A 9 -20.67 -10.31 -16.39
CA ARG A 9 -21.83 -10.09 -15.51
C ARG A 9 -22.27 -8.62 -15.61
N PRO A 10 -22.85 -8.19 -16.75
CA PRO A 10 -23.16 -6.79 -17.04
C PRO A 10 -24.29 -6.18 -16.19
N SER A 11 -24.99 -7.00 -15.41
CA SER A 11 -26.03 -6.59 -14.46
C SER A 11 -25.56 -6.58 -13.00
N GLU A 12 -24.36 -7.09 -12.69
CA GLU A 12 -23.81 -7.05 -11.33
C GLU A 12 -23.39 -5.63 -10.98
N LEU A 13 -23.93 -5.08 -9.89
CA LEU A 13 -23.58 -3.73 -9.44
C LEU A 13 -22.25 -3.78 -8.68
N GLY A 14 -21.19 -3.24 -9.29
CA GLY A 14 -19.92 -3.00 -8.61
C GLY A 14 -19.82 -1.58 -8.07
N GLU A 15 -18.75 -1.31 -7.33
CA GLU A 15 -18.44 -0.01 -6.72
C GLU A 15 -18.49 1.15 -7.73
N TRP A 16 -17.98 0.91 -8.94
CA TRP A 16 -17.87 1.92 -10.00
C TRP A 16 -18.94 1.76 -11.09
N GLY A 17 -20.02 1.06 -10.76
CA GLY A 17 -21.16 0.81 -11.64
C GLY A 17 -21.27 -0.61 -12.15
N TYR A 18 -22.26 -0.83 -13.01
CA TYR A 18 -22.63 -2.17 -13.50
C TYR A 18 -21.52 -2.85 -14.31
N GLY A 19 -21.26 -4.11 -13.97
CA GLY A 19 -20.28 -4.99 -14.63
C GLY A 19 -18.83 -4.79 -14.20
N THR A 20 -18.53 -3.79 -13.38
CA THR A 20 -17.15 -3.37 -13.06
C THR A 20 -16.37 -4.38 -12.22
N ALA A 21 -17.07 -5.19 -11.43
CA ALA A 21 -16.48 -6.20 -10.55
C ALA A 21 -16.24 -7.56 -11.21
N ALA A 22 -16.61 -7.72 -12.48
CA ALA A 22 -16.50 -8.99 -13.18
C ALA A 22 -15.37 -8.99 -14.21
N GLU A 23 -14.82 -10.18 -14.46
CA GLU A 23 -13.92 -10.42 -15.58
C GLU A 23 -14.60 -10.11 -16.93
N PRO A 24 -13.81 -9.86 -17.99
CA PRO A 24 -14.33 -9.77 -19.35
C PRO A 24 -15.04 -11.05 -19.77
N ALA A 25 -16.18 -10.92 -20.47
CA ALA A 25 -16.92 -12.02 -21.06
C ALA A 25 -16.10 -12.76 -22.12
N ASP A 26 -15.23 -12.02 -22.80
CA ASP A 26 -14.31 -12.54 -23.81
C ASP A 26 -12.86 -12.17 -23.44
N MET A 27 -12.01 -13.20 -23.36
CA MET A 27 -10.60 -13.03 -23.04
C MET A 27 -9.80 -12.36 -24.16
N GLU A 28 -10.26 -12.36 -25.41
CA GLU A 28 -9.60 -11.56 -26.46
C GLU A 28 -9.78 -10.06 -26.21
N THR A 29 -10.89 -9.65 -25.61
CA THR A 29 -11.07 -8.25 -25.17
C THR A 29 -10.04 -7.88 -24.10
N TRP A 30 -9.78 -8.76 -23.13
CA TRP A 30 -8.71 -8.57 -22.14
C TRP A 30 -7.34 -8.45 -22.79
N LYS A 31 -6.99 -9.41 -23.65
CA LYS A 31 -5.67 -9.45 -24.33
C LYS A 31 -5.45 -8.20 -25.17
N SER A 32 -6.48 -7.77 -25.91
CA SER A 32 -6.41 -6.58 -26.75
C SER A 32 -6.22 -5.31 -25.92
N TYR A 33 -7.00 -5.13 -24.84
CA TYR A 33 -6.82 -4.01 -23.92
C TYR A 33 -5.40 -3.94 -23.34
N VAL A 34 -4.89 -5.05 -22.82
CA VAL A 34 -3.54 -5.09 -22.23
C VAL A 34 -2.47 -4.80 -23.28
N ARG A 35 -2.61 -5.34 -24.50
CA ARG A 35 -1.67 -5.10 -25.60
C ARG A 35 -1.63 -3.63 -26.00
N GLU A 36 -2.79 -3.00 -26.16
CA GLU A 36 -2.89 -1.59 -26.51
C GLU A 36 -2.27 -0.71 -25.42
N LEU A 37 -2.57 -0.97 -24.15
CA LEU A 37 -2.02 -0.19 -23.03
C LEU A 37 -0.50 -0.35 -22.92
N ALA A 38 0.00 -1.58 -22.97
CA ALA A 38 1.44 -1.86 -22.89
C ALA A 38 2.22 -1.27 -24.07
N THR A 39 1.65 -1.33 -25.29
CA THR A 39 2.29 -0.77 -26.50
C THR A 39 2.29 0.75 -26.46
N ARG A 40 1.14 1.37 -26.18
CA ARG A 40 0.96 2.83 -26.17
C ARG A 40 1.85 3.51 -25.13
N PHE A 41 2.04 2.90 -23.97
CA PHE A 41 2.78 3.49 -22.85
C PHE A 41 4.16 2.87 -22.62
N LYS A 42 4.69 2.14 -23.61
CA LYS A 42 6.04 1.60 -23.57
C LYS A 42 7.07 2.69 -23.23
N GLY A 43 7.91 2.43 -22.23
CA GLY A 43 8.91 3.37 -21.72
C GLY A 43 8.36 4.53 -20.89
N ARG A 44 7.04 4.59 -20.63
CA ARG A 44 6.40 5.63 -19.81
C ARG A 44 5.78 5.03 -18.55
N ILE A 45 5.04 3.92 -18.69
CA ILE A 45 4.53 3.14 -17.57
C ILE A 45 5.50 2.00 -17.30
N HIS A 46 6.00 1.96 -16.07
CA HIS A 46 7.03 1.00 -15.65
C HIS A 46 6.45 -0.17 -14.85
N ALA A 47 5.23 -0.06 -14.34
CA ALA A 47 4.57 -1.10 -13.56
C ALA A 47 3.09 -1.18 -13.90
N TYR A 48 2.57 -2.41 -13.97
CA TYR A 48 1.18 -2.73 -14.30
C TYR A 48 0.63 -3.66 -13.23
N GLU A 49 -0.31 -3.18 -12.43
CA GLU A 49 -0.95 -3.96 -11.37
C GLU A 49 -2.21 -4.65 -11.88
N ILE A 50 -2.30 -5.97 -11.66
CA ILE A 50 -3.39 -6.77 -12.19
C ILE A 50 -4.54 -6.79 -11.19
N TRP A 51 -5.42 -5.80 -11.31
CA TRP A 51 -6.70 -5.73 -10.58
C TRP A 51 -6.58 -5.35 -9.11
N ASN A 52 -7.57 -4.58 -8.65
CA ASN A 52 -7.66 -4.04 -7.29
C ASN A 52 -8.46 -4.98 -6.37
N GLU A 53 -7.97 -5.24 -5.16
CA GLU A 53 -8.72 -5.86 -4.04
C GLU A 53 -9.67 -7.02 -4.44
N PRO A 54 -9.16 -8.08 -5.07
CA PRO A 54 -10.04 -9.12 -5.54
C PRO A 54 -10.62 -9.94 -4.38
N LYS A 55 -11.90 -10.28 -4.48
CA LYS A 55 -12.52 -11.35 -3.70
C LYS A 55 -12.82 -12.53 -4.62
N TYR A 56 -12.52 -13.74 -4.16
CA TYR A 56 -12.63 -14.94 -4.98
C TYR A 56 -13.88 -15.74 -4.62
N SER A 57 -14.74 -16.01 -5.61
CA SER A 57 -16.00 -16.75 -5.41
C SER A 57 -15.80 -18.22 -5.04
N ASP A 58 -14.61 -18.76 -5.29
CA ASP A 58 -14.19 -20.10 -4.85
C ASP A 58 -13.50 -20.12 -3.48
N LEU A 59 -13.53 -19.00 -2.74
CA LEU A 59 -13.00 -18.87 -1.39
C LEU A 59 -14.03 -18.33 -0.40
N GLU A 60 -14.79 -17.32 -0.82
CA GLU A 60 -15.66 -16.55 0.06
C GLU A 60 -16.89 -16.03 -0.66
N ARG A 61 -17.80 -15.43 0.11
CA ARG A 61 -18.95 -14.73 -0.44
C ARG A 61 -18.50 -13.45 -1.14
N THR A 62 -18.76 -13.34 -2.45
CA THR A 62 -18.37 -12.18 -3.27
C THR A 62 -19.52 -11.25 -3.66
N VAL A 63 -20.78 -11.66 -3.46
CA VAL A 63 -21.98 -10.88 -3.82
C VAL A 63 -22.96 -10.84 -2.64
N ALA A 64 -23.51 -9.67 -2.32
CA ALA A 64 -24.48 -9.50 -1.23
C ALA A 64 -25.88 -10.03 -1.61
N ASN A 65 -26.82 -10.04 -0.65
CA ASN A 65 -28.16 -10.58 -0.89
C ASN A 65 -28.95 -9.75 -1.92
N ASP A 66 -28.64 -8.45 -2.02
CA ASP A 66 -29.23 -7.51 -2.97
C ASP A 66 -28.56 -7.54 -4.35
N GLY A 67 -27.58 -8.42 -4.58
CA GLY A 67 -26.90 -8.59 -5.86
C GLY A 67 -25.70 -7.66 -6.09
N ARG A 68 -25.31 -6.80 -5.13
CA ARG A 68 -24.12 -5.96 -5.26
C ARG A 68 -22.83 -6.74 -5.00
N ALA A 69 -21.78 -6.41 -5.74
CA ALA A 69 -20.45 -6.93 -5.51
C ALA A 69 -19.94 -6.51 -4.11
N LEU A 70 -19.21 -7.41 -3.45
CA LEU A 70 -18.59 -7.18 -2.13
C LEU A 70 -17.09 -6.86 -2.22
N GLY A 71 -16.54 -6.74 -3.42
CA GLY A 71 -15.16 -6.35 -3.69
C GLY A 71 -15.02 -5.91 -5.15
N SER A 72 -13.87 -5.33 -5.52
CA SER A 72 -13.67 -4.82 -6.88
C SER A 72 -13.47 -5.94 -7.92
N TYR A 73 -13.31 -7.20 -7.49
CA TYR A 73 -13.44 -8.42 -8.28
C TYR A 73 -14.32 -9.43 -7.56
N THR A 74 -15.16 -10.17 -8.29
CA THR A 74 -16.05 -11.22 -7.71
C THR A 74 -15.97 -12.57 -8.43
N GLY A 75 -15.09 -12.70 -9.42
CA GLY A 75 -14.87 -13.96 -10.15
C GLY A 75 -14.03 -14.97 -9.37
N THR A 76 -13.60 -16.04 -10.04
CA THR A 76 -12.80 -17.11 -9.41
C THR A 76 -11.31 -16.76 -9.38
N SER A 77 -10.59 -17.32 -8.41
CA SER A 77 -9.13 -17.23 -8.34
C SER A 77 -8.45 -17.76 -9.62
N ALA A 78 -8.98 -18.83 -10.20
CA ALA A 78 -8.47 -19.42 -11.44
C ALA A 78 -8.55 -18.45 -12.62
N LYS A 79 -9.68 -17.73 -12.76
CA LYS A 79 -9.84 -16.72 -13.81
C LYS A 79 -8.92 -15.53 -13.59
N MET A 80 -8.72 -15.09 -12.34
CA MET A 80 -7.74 -14.05 -12.03
C MET A 80 -6.31 -14.45 -12.41
N VAL A 81 -5.91 -15.71 -12.16
CA VAL A 81 -4.60 -16.24 -12.61
C VAL A 81 -4.50 -16.29 -14.13
N GLU A 82 -5.55 -16.70 -14.84
CA GLU A 82 -5.58 -16.67 -16.31
C GLU A 82 -5.39 -15.25 -16.85
N MET A 83 -6.11 -14.27 -16.30
CA MET A 83 -5.97 -12.86 -16.67
C MET A 83 -4.55 -12.34 -16.40
N THR A 84 -4.00 -12.66 -15.23
CA THR A 84 -2.63 -12.29 -14.84
C THR A 84 -1.61 -12.90 -15.81
N LYS A 85 -1.72 -14.20 -16.10
CA LYS A 85 -0.85 -14.90 -17.06
C LYS A 85 -0.86 -14.25 -18.43
N LEU A 86 -2.04 -13.98 -18.97
CA LEU A 86 -2.17 -13.36 -20.29
C LEU A 86 -1.61 -11.94 -20.30
N ALA A 87 -1.89 -11.17 -19.25
CA ALA A 87 -1.34 -9.82 -19.13
C ALA A 87 0.18 -9.83 -19.05
N TYR A 88 0.76 -10.73 -18.24
CA TYR A 88 2.20 -10.89 -18.11
C TYR A 88 2.87 -11.16 -19.45
N LEU A 89 2.41 -12.18 -20.19
CA LEU A 89 2.99 -12.55 -21.48
C LEU A 89 2.91 -11.42 -22.51
N ILE A 90 1.80 -10.70 -22.54
CA ILE A 90 1.59 -9.58 -23.48
C ILE A 90 2.44 -8.37 -23.10
N ILE A 91 2.45 -7.98 -21.82
CA ILE A 91 3.23 -6.84 -21.31
C ILE A 91 4.71 -7.11 -21.53
N LYS A 92 5.21 -8.31 -21.20
CA LYS A 92 6.63 -8.66 -21.40
C LYS A 92 7.02 -8.69 -22.87
N SER A 93 6.12 -9.08 -23.77
CA SER A 93 6.37 -9.02 -25.22
C SER A 93 6.45 -7.57 -25.72
N ALA A 94 5.51 -6.72 -25.32
CA ALA A 94 5.47 -5.32 -25.77
C ALA A 94 6.56 -4.44 -25.11
N SER A 95 6.79 -4.63 -23.81
CA SER A 95 7.67 -3.85 -22.94
C SER A 95 8.42 -4.77 -21.96
N PRO A 96 9.53 -5.41 -22.38
CA PRO A 96 10.25 -6.40 -21.56
C PRO A 96 10.72 -5.90 -20.19
N GLY A 97 11.00 -4.60 -20.06
CA GLY A 97 11.43 -3.96 -18.81
C GLY A 97 10.30 -3.55 -17.87
N ALA A 98 9.03 -3.69 -18.27
CA ALA A 98 7.90 -3.37 -17.40
C ALA A 98 7.74 -4.42 -16.29
N ILE A 99 7.36 -3.97 -15.09
CA ILE A 99 7.05 -4.79 -13.92
C ILE A 99 5.56 -5.15 -13.97
N VAL A 100 5.25 -6.42 -13.84
CA VAL A 100 3.87 -6.90 -13.68
C VAL A 100 3.66 -7.19 -12.21
N VAL A 101 2.76 -6.45 -11.58
CA VAL A 101 2.45 -6.57 -10.16
C VAL A 101 1.22 -7.46 -10.00
N SER A 102 1.23 -8.36 -9.01
CA SER A 102 0.09 -9.23 -8.72
C SER A 102 -1.20 -8.43 -8.47
N PRO A 103 -2.37 -9.09 -8.49
CA PRO A 103 -3.53 -8.52 -7.84
C PRO A 103 -3.23 -8.18 -6.38
N SER A 104 -3.87 -7.13 -5.88
CA SER A 104 -3.62 -6.57 -4.56
C SER A 104 -4.79 -6.81 -3.61
N PRO A 105 -4.89 -8.00 -3.00
CA PRO A 105 -5.91 -8.21 -1.98
C PRO A 105 -5.65 -7.32 -0.77
N THR A 106 -6.73 -7.03 -0.05
CA THR A 106 -6.73 -6.34 1.25
C THR A 106 -7.22 -7.28 2.34
N GLY A 107 -7.07 -6.89 3.60
CA GLY A 107 -7.64 -7.59 4.75
C GLY A 107 -6.63 -7.99 5.83
N TYR A 108 -7.05 -8.91 6.71
CA TYR A 108 -6.29 -9.34 7.88
C TYR A 108 -5.75 -10.78 7.79
N THR A 109 -6.09 -11.50 6.72
CA THR A 109 -5.63 -12.88 6.46
C THR A 109 -4.86 -12.94 5.14
N ASP A 110 -4.16 -14.05 4.91
CA ASP A 110 -3.42 -14.34 3.69
C ASP A 110 -4.18 -15.30 2.75
N ASP A 111 -5.43 -15.67 3.04
CA ASP A 111 -6.19 -16.70 2.30
C ASP A 111 -6.26 -16.42 0.79
N ARG A 112 -6.52 -15.17 0.41
CA ARG A 112 -6.57 -14.74 -1.01
C ARG A 112 -5.21 -14.86 -1.68
N VAL A 113 -4.15 -14.45 -0.98
CA VAL A 113 -2.77 -14.56 -1.48
C VAL A 113 -2.39 -16.04 -1.64
N ASN A 114 -2.66 -16.86 -0.62
CA ASN A 114 -2.43 -18.30 -0.64
C ASN A 114 -3.17 -18.97 -1.81
N LEU A 115 -4.45 -18.66 -2.01
CA LEU A 115 -5.22 -19.25 -3.09
C LEU A 115 -4.68 -18.83 -4.48
N PHE A 116 -4.36 -17.55 -4.66
CA PHE A 116 -3.75 -17.07 -5.91
C PHE A 116 -2.41 -17.75 -6.21
N LEU A 117 -1.55 -17.89 -5.19
CA LEU A 117 -0.24 -18.55 -5.31
C LEU A 117 -0.38 -20.06 -5.54
N ALA A 118 -1.30 -20.74 -4.85
CA ALA A 118 -1.59 -22.16 -5.03
C ALA A 118 -2.05 -22.51 -6.45
N ARG A 119 -2.74 -21.58 -7.10
CA ARG A 119 -3.14 -21.68 -8.52
C ARG A 119 -2.01 -21.35 -9.50
N GLY A 120 -0.82 -21.00 -9.00
CA GLY A 120 0.37 -20.70 -9.80
C GLY A 120 0.47 -19.24 -10.27
N GLY A 121 -0.34 -18.33 -9.73
CA GLY A 121 -0.34 -16.91 -10.11
C GLY A 121 1.02 -16.23 -9.93
N GLY A 122 1.79 -16.65 -8.93
CA GLY A 122 3.14 -16.14 -8.65
C GLY A 122 4.16 -16.34 -9.78
N LYS A 123 3.89 -17.25 -10.75
CA LYS A 123 4.76 -17.47 -11.92
C LYS A 123 4.65 -16.39 -12.99
N PHE A 124 3.65 -15.52 -12.88
CA PHE A 124 3.29 -14.54 -13.92
C PHE A 124 3.29 -13.11 -13.37
N VAL A 125 4.17 -12.83 -12.41
CA VAL A 125 4.35 -11.52 -11.80
C VAL A 125 5.83 -11.30 -11.51
N ASP A 126 6.25 -10.05 -11.46
CA ASP A 126 7.60 -9.64 -11.05
C ASP A 126 7.60 -9.05 -9.63
N ALA A 127 6.43 -8.70 -9.09
CA ALA A 127 6.25 -8.20 -7.74
C ALA A 127 4.90 -8.70 -7.17
N MET A 128 4.88 -9.00 -5.88
CA MET A 128 3.63 -9.23 -5.15
C MET A 128 3.13 -7.90 -4.58
N ALA A 129 1.82 -7.71 -4.56
CA ALA A 129 1.17 -6.57 -3.92
C ALA A 129 0.13 -7.01 -2.89
N PHE A 130 -0.09 -6.17 -1.89
CA PHE A 130 -1.12 -6.31 -0.88
C PHE A 130 -1.44 -4.92 -0.32
N HIS A 131 -2.71 -4.67 0.01
CA HIS A 131 -3.13 -3.41 0.64
C HIS A 131 -3.09 -3.52 2.16
N PHE A 132 -2.15 -2.84 2.80
CA PHE A 132 -1.97 -2.94 4.24
C PHE A 132 -2.66 -1.77 4.95
N TYR A 133 -3.91 -1.96 5.38
CA TYR A 133 -4.62 -0.99 6.23
C TYR A 133 -4.48 -1.34 7.72
N PRO A 134 -3.49 -0.78 8.46
CA PRO A 134 -3.36 -1.03 9.90
C PRO A 134 -4.32 -0.19 10.73
N ARG A 135 -4.73 -0.71 11.89
CA ARG A 135 -5.29 0.13 12.95
C ARG A 135 -4.16 0.79 13.75
N SER A 136 -3.04 0.07 13.88
CA SER A 136 -1.78 0.57 14.44
C SER A 136 -0.60 0.02 13.61
N PRO A 137 0.33 0.88 13.16
CA PRO A 137 1.49 0.45 12.37
C PRO A 137 2.34 -0.62 13.09
N GLU A 138 2.64 -0.40 14.36
CA GLU A 138 3.47 -1.30 15.16
C GLU A 138 2.83 -2.68 15.37
N ARG A 139 1.51 -2.70 15.62
CA ARG A 139 0.78 -3.91 16.00
C ARG A 139 0.26 -4.70 14.81
N ASP A 140 -0.13 -4.04 13.72
CA ASP A 140 -0.82 -4.70 12.62
C ASP A 140 0.05 -4.80 11.35
N LEU A 141 0.88 -3.79 11.03
CA LEU A 141 1.63 -3.79 9.76
C LEU A 141 2.72 -4.87 9.76
N LEU A 142 3.60 -4.87 10.77
CA LEU A 142 4.74 -5.79 10.86
C LEU A 142 4.34 -7.28 10.80
N PRO A 143 3.40 -7.78 11.63
CA PRO A 143 3.01 -9.19 11.55
C PRO A 143 2.31 -9.55 10.24
N ARG A 144 1.54 -8.64 9.64
CA ARG A 144 0.89 -8.91 8.34
C ARG A 144 1.90 -8.95 7.20
N VAL A 145 2.91 -8.08 7.18
CA VAL A 145 3.99 -8.19 6.19
C VAL A 145 4.71 -9.53 6.36
N ALA A 146 5.01 -9.95 7.59
CA ALA A 146 5.63 -11.25 7.85
C ALA A 146 4.76 -12.43 7.39
N MET A 147 3.44 -12.37 7.61
CA MET A 147 2.47 -13.37 7.14
C MET A 147 2.48 -13.49 5.62
N ILE A 148 2.36 -12.38 4.88
CA ILE A 148 2.40 -12.40 3.41
C ILE A 148 3.76 -12.90 2.90
N ARG A 149 4.87 -12.47 3.52
CA ARG A 149 6.21 -12.97 3.17
C ARG A 149 6.36 -14.47 3.39
N LYS A 150 5.73 -15.01 4.44
CA LYS A 150 5.69 -16.46 4.67
C LYS A 150 4.94 -17.17 3.53
N ALA A 151 3.74 -16.70 3.17
CA ALA A 151 2.98 -17.26 2.04
C ALA A 151 3.81 -17.22 0.74
N MET A 152 4.47 -16.10 0.44
CA MET A 152 5.37 -16.01 -0.73
C MET A 152 6.49 -17.06 -0.71
N LYS A 153 7.11 -17.30 0.45
CA LYS A 153 8.16 -18.31 0.61
C LYS A 153 7.62 -19.72 0.40
N ASP A 154 6.46 -20.03 0.99
CA ASP A 154 5.85 -21.36 0.94
C ASP A 154 5.50 -21.78 -0.51
N TYR A 155 5.17 -20.82 -1.37
CA TYR A 155 4.91 -21.06 -2.80
C TYR A 155 6.10 -20.76 -3.73
N GLY A 156 7.31 -20.58 -3.18
CA GLY A 156 8.54 -20.47 -3.96
C GLY A 156 8.77 -19.14 -4.69
N VAL A 157 8.07 -18.06 -4.29
CA VAL A 157 8.22 -16.70 -4.83
C VAL A 157 8.75 -15.70 -3.79
N GLY A 158 9.37 -16.20 -2.72
CA GLY A 158 9.88 -15.38 -1.62
C GLY A 158 10.97 -14.38 -2.00
N ASN A 159 11.61 -14.55 -3.16
CA ASN A 159 12.60 -13.63 -3.72
C ASN A 159 11.98 -12.43 -4.45
N LEU A 160 10.68 -12.46 -4.76
CA LEU A 160 10.03 -11.32 -5.39
C LEU A 160 9.88 -10.15 -4.39
N PRO A 161 9.97 -8.89 -4.85
CA PRO A 161 9.62 -7.75 -4.01
C PRO A 161 8.14 -7.81 -3.61
N LEU A 162 7.85 -7.32 -2.40
CA LEU A 162 6.49 -7.12 -1.90
C LEU A 162 6.23 -5.62 -1.82
N TRP A 163 5.17 -5.18 -2.47
CA TRP A 163 4.73 -3.80 -2.54
C TRP A 163 3.47 -3.64 -1.68
N ASN A 164 3.42 -2.55 -0.92
CA ASN A 164 2.17 -2.04 -0.38
C ASN A 164 1.61 -1.01 -1.36
N THR A 165 0.67 -1.40 -2.21
CA THR A 165 0.10 -0.54 -3.25
C THR A 165 -1.05 0.35 -2.76
N GLU A 166 -1.54 0.11 -1.54
CA GLU A 166 -2.54 0.98 -0.91
C GLU A 166 -2.54 0.81 0.61
N SER A 167 -2.54 1.92 1.33
CA SER A 167 -2.65 1.94 2.78
C SER A 167 -3.04 3.33 3.24
N GLY A 168 -3.88 3.44 4.26
CA GLY A 168 -4.26 4.73 4.77
C GLY A 168 -4.96 4.65 6.12
N PHE A 169 -5.43 5.81 6.54
CA PHE A 169 -6.31 5.98 7.68
C PHE A 169 -7.44 6.89 7.24
N ILE A 170 -8.59 6.78 7.90
CA ILE A 170 -9.64 7.77 7.71
C ILE A 170 -9.20 9.04 8.43
N ILE A 171 -9.04 10.13 7.68
CA ILE A 171 -8.58 11.43 8.16
C ILE A 171 -9.70 12.44 7.92
N SER A 172 -10.15 13.12 8.97
CA SER A 172 -11.08 14.23 8.82
C SER A 172 -10.47 15.30 7.93
N GLY A 173 -11.15 15.62 6.83
CA GLY A 173 -10.58 16.45 5.79
C GLY A 173 -11.64 17.17 4.98
N LEU A 174 -11.49 17.07 3.65
CA LEU A 174 -12.21 17.87 2.68
C LEU A 174 -13.68 17.45 2.52
N GLU A 175 -14.00 16.20 2.82
CA GLU A 175 -15.37 15.71 2.83
C GLU A 175 -15.86 15.40 4.25
N PRO A 176 -17.16 15.61 4.52
CA PRO A 176 -17.75 15.15 5.76
C PRO A 176 -17.70 13.63 5.85
N ILE A 177 -17.33 13.14 7.03
CA ILE A 177 -17.31 11.71 7.33
C ILE A 177 -18.49 11.41 8.24
N ASP A 178 -19.35 10.51 7.81
CA ASP A 178 -20.38 9.91 8.65
C ASP A 178 -19.76 8.70 9.39
N PRO A 179 -19.57 8.75 10.72
CA PRO A 179 -19.01 7.64 11.48
C PRO A 179 -19.81 6.34 11.35
N ALA A 180 -21.12 6.41 11.02
CA ALA A 180 -21.94 5.23 10.84
C ALA A 180 -21.53 4.41 9.60
N GLN A 181 -20.84 5.01 8.62
CA GLN A 181 -20.30 4.31 7.45
C GLN A 181 -19.05 3.49 7.79
N PHE A 182 -18.37 3.82 8.88
CA PHE A 182 -17.10 3.23 9.27
C PHE A 182 -17.13 2.72 10.72
N PRO A 183 -18.03 1.76 11.02
CA PRO A 183 -18.09 1.16 12.34
C PRO A 183 -16.71 0.55 12.66
N ASP A 184 -16.27 0.72 13.91
CA ASP A 184 -14.99 0.21 14.42
C ASP A 184 -13.72 0.76 13.77
N THR A 185 -13.82 1.83 12.95
CA THR A 185 -12.67 2.52 12.37
C THR A 185 -12.43 3.86 13.06
N ARG A 186 -11.19 4.11 13.49
CA ARG A 186 -10.82 5.41 14.05
C ARG A 186 -10.75 6.46 12.95
N ILE A 187 -11.43 7.58 13.16
CA ILE A 187 -11.29 8.80 12.36
C ILE A 187 -10.22 9.66 13.05
N PHE A 188 -9.17 10.00 12.33
CA PHE A 188 -8.08 10.83 12.82
C PHE A 188 -8.28 12.29 12.38
N THR A 189 -7.95 13.25 13.22
CA THR A 189 -7.65 14.60 12.72
C THR A 189 -6.32 14.60 11.94
N PRO A 190 -6.05 15.57 11.05
CA PRO A 190 -4.76 15.67 10.37
C PRO A 190 -3.57 15.69 11.34
N ALA A 191 -3.72 16.34 12.50
CA ALA A 191 -2.69 16.38 13.54
C ALA A 191 -2.44 15.00 14.16
N GLU A 192 -3.50 14.24 14.47
CA GLU A 192 -3.37 12.88 15.01
C GLU A 192 -2.85 11.88 13.96
N ALA A 193 -3.19 12.08 12.70
CA ALA A 193 -2.73 11.23 11.59
C ALA A 193 -1.24 11.42 11.30
N ALA A 194 -0.71 12.64 11.44
CA ALA A 194 0.68 12.98 11.14
C ALA A 194 1.74 11.98 11.69
N PRO A 195 1.77 11.65 12.99
CA PRO A 195 2.70 10.66 13.50
C PRO A 195 2.39 9.23 13.04
N VAL A 196 1.13 8.88 12.76
CA VAL A 196 0.79 7.51 12.34
C VAL A 196 1.20 7.27 10.87
N VAL A 197 1.00 8.27 10.00
CA VAL A 197 1.46 8.23 8.60
C VAL A 197 2.98 8.06 8.53
N ALA A 198 3.73 8.86 9.28
CA ALA A 198 5.19 8.75 9.34
C ALA A 198 5.65 7.35 9.78
N ARG A 199 5.08 6.84 10.87
CA ARG A 199 5.42 5.52 11.42
C ARG A 199 5.07 4.39 10.47
N SER A 200 3.93 4.47 9.76
CA SER A 200 3.56 3.50 8.72
C SER A 200 4.60 3.40 7.60
N LEU A 201 5.11 4.53 7.11
CA LEU A 201 6.16 4.56 6.08
C LEU A 201 7.46 3.93 6.57
N ILE A 202 7.91 4.35 7.77
CA ILE A 202 9.16 3.87 8.38
C ILE A 202 9.09 2.36 8.65
N LEU A 203 7.99 1.90 9.26
CA LEU A 203 7.83 0.49 9.61
C LEU A 203 7.54 -0.38 8.39
N GLY A 204 6.88 0.14 7.36
CA GLY A 204 6.74 -0.55 6.08
C GLY A 204 8.11 -0.82 5.44
N TRP A 205 8.99 0.18 5.44
CA TRP A 205 10.37 0.01 4.98
C TRP A 205 11.15 -0.97 5.86
N ALA A 206 11.03 -0.85 7.18
CA ALA A 206 11.69 -1.76 8.13
C ALA A 206 11.22 -3.21 8.00
N ALA A 207 9.96 -3.43 7.64
CA ALA A 207 9.40 -4.75 7.36
C ALA A 207 9.85 -5.35 6.01
N GLY A 208 10.62 -4.60 5.22
CA GLY A 208 11.14 -5.03 3.93
C GLY A 208 10.16 -4.89 2.76
N LEU A 209 9.19 -3.97 2.86
CA LEU A 209 8.41 -3.56 1.69
C LEU A 209 9.32 -2.76 0.74
N SER A 210 9.29 -3.13 -0.54
CA SER A 210 10.12 -2.46 -1.56
C SER A 210 9.48 -1.18 -2.07
N ARG A 211 8.16 -1.04 -1.92
CA ARG A 211 7.38 0.16 -2.23
C ARG A 211 6.23 0.30 -1.24
N TYR A 212 5.88 1.54 -0.92
CA TYR A 212 4.77 1.89 -0.06
C TYR A 212 4.02 3.06 -0.69
N TYR A 213 2.73 2.87 -0.93
CA TYR A 213 1.83 3.88 -1.47
C TYR A 213 0.79 4.21 -0.41
N PHE A 214 0.74 5.47 0.02
CA PHE A 214 -0.28 5.96 0.93
C PHE A 214 -1.51 6.39 0.13
N TYR A 215 -2.67 5.89 0.51
CA TYR A 215 -3.98 6.30 0.00
C TYR A 215 -4.54 7.36 0.93
N ALA A 216 -4.66 8.62 0.49
CA ALA A 216 -4.19 9.14 -0.80
C ALA A 216 -3.67 10.58 -0.62
N TRP A 217 -3.17 11.19 -1.70
CA TRP A 217 -2.80 12.60 -1.63
C TRP A 217 -4.06 13.46 -1.53
N ASP A 218 -4.89 13.36 -2.55
CA ASP A 218 -6.11 14.10 -2.76
C ASP A 218 -7.31 13.14 -2.64
N ASP A 219 -7.64 12.71 -1.43
CA ASP A 219 -8.91 12.00 -1.17
C ASP A 219 -9.69 12.74 -0.08
N GLY A 220 -11.03 12.77 -0.19
CA GLY A 220 -11.87 13.54 0.73
C GLY A 220 -11.86 13.04 2.16
N LYS A 221 -11.61 11.74 2.35
CA LYS A 221 -11.73 11.01 3.63
C LYS A 221 -10.44 10.31 4.05
N TYR A 222 -9.49 10.15 3.13
CA TYR A 222 -8.19 9.53 3.35
C TYR A 222 -7.01 10.46 3.01
N GLY A 223 -7.31 11.67 2.53
CA GLY A 223 -6.34 12.57 1.90
C GLY A 223 -5.31 13.19 2.84
N LEU A 224 -4.17 13.51 2.24
CA LEU A 224 -3.07 14.26 2.84
C LEU A 224 -3.10 15.75 2.46
N THR A 225 -4.08 16.21 1.69
CA THR A 225 -4.27 17.63 1.34
C THR A 225 -5.30 18.34 2.20
N SER A 226 -5.21 19.66 2.25
CA SER A 226 -6.20 20.56 2.85
C SER A 226 -7.04 21.30 1.80
N ASP A 227 -6.72 21.17 0.51
CA ASP A 227 -7.44 21.79 -0.59
C ASP A 227 -7.21 21.00 -1.89
N TRP A 228 -8.29 20.69 -2.61
CA TRP A 228 -8.29 19.93 -3.86
C TRP A 228 -7.63 20.66 -5.04
N THR A 229 -7.78 21.98 -5.05
CA THR A 229 -7.38 22.85 -6.16
C THR A 229 -5.89 23.14 -6.08
N THR A 230 -5.40 23.47 -4.90
CA THR A 230 -3.99 23.83 -4.70
C THR A 230 -3.12 22.60 -4.44
N GLY A 231 -3.68 21.51 -3.92
CA GLY A 231 -2.93 20.34 -3.51
C GLY A 231 -2.04 20.59 -2.28
N GLU A 232 -2.29 21.67 -1.54
CA GLU A 232 -1.53 22.03 -0.33
C GLU A 232 -1.67 20.93 0.73
N PRO A 233 -0.56 20.49 1.35
CA PRO A 233 -0.60 19.41 2.33
C PRO A 233 -1.23 19.87 3.65
N ASN A 234 -2.12 19.04 4.18
CA ASN A 234 -2.55 19.14 5.58
C ASN A 234 -1.41 18.68 6.53
N LEU A 235 -1.62 18.71 7.85
CA LEU A 235 -0.57 18.33 8.82
C LEU A 235 -0.04 16.90 8.63
N ALA A 236 -0.89 15.96 8.17
CA ALA A 236 -0.46 14.61 7.86
C ALA A 236 0.35 14.56 6.55
N GLY A 237 -0.02 15.36 5.55
CA GLY A 237 0.76 15.54 4.33
C GLY A 237 2.13 16.15 4.57
N GLN A 238 2.23 17.15 5.45
CA GLN A 238 3.52 17.74 5.84
C GLN A 238 4.43 16.70 6.51
N ALA A 239 3.88 15.89 7.41
CA ALA A 239 4.62 14.78 8.03
C ALA A 239 5.02 13.70 7.01
N PHE A 240 4.18 13.42 6.01
CA PHE A 240 4.51 12.52 4.90
C PHE A 240 5.71 13.05 4.11
N GLU A 241 5.70 14.33 3.71
CA GLU A 241 6.79 14.95 2.96
C GLU A 241 8.10 14.99 3.76
N GLN A 242 8.00 15.35 5.04
CA GLN A 242 9.13 15.38 5.94
C GLN A 242 9.74 13.99 6.12
N THR A 243 8.90 12.97 6.35
CA THR A 243 9.33 11.58 6.45
C THR A 243 9.97 11.13 5.15
N ARG A 244 9.34 11.39 4.01
CA ARG A 244 9.88 11.07 2.68
C ARG A 244 11.29 11.67 2.49
N ARG A 245 11.51 12.92 2.90
CA ARG A 245 12.81 13.59 2.83
C ARG A 245 13.88 12.90 3.69
N TRP A 246 13.51 12.36 4.86
CA TRP A 246 14.44 11.60 5.69
C TRP A 246 14.80 10.24 5.09
N LEU A 247 13.83 9.57 4.45
CA LEU A 247 13.99 8.19 3.97
C LEU A 247 14.58 8.11 2.55
N GLN A 248 14.28 9.06 1.67
CA GLN A 248 14.76 9.00 0.27
C GLN A 248 16.29 9.06 0.18
N GLY A 249 16.86 8.08 -0.52
CA GLY A 249 18.31 7.91 -0.65
C GLY A 249 18.99 7.38 0.61
N SER A 250 18.27 7.19 1.71
CA SER A 250 18.82 6.65 2.95
C SER A 250 18.87 5.12 2.94
N VAL A 251 19.76 4.57 3.75
CA VAL A 251 19.84 3.13 4.05
C VAL A 251 19.41 2.90 5.49
N LEU A 252 18.40 2.06 5.70
CA LEU A 252 17.98 1.63 7.04
C LEU A 252 19.00 0.62 7.56
N LYS A 253 19.57 0.90 8.73
CA LYS A 253 20.55 0.03 9.40
C LYS A 253 19.88 -0.86 10.44
N SER A 254 18.98 -0.28 11.23
CA SER A 254 18.21 -0.97 12.26
C SER A 254 16.91 -0.21 12.53
N CYS A 255 15.90 -0.90 13.06
CA CYS A 255 14.65 -0.27 13.52
C CYS A 255 14.04 -1.18 14.58
N VAL A 256 14.13 -0.76 15.84
CA VAL A 256 13.81 -1.60 17.01
C VAL A 256 12.90 -0.83 17.96
N GLY A 257 11.80 -1.47 18.36
CA GLY A 257 10.94 -1.02 19.46
C GLY A 257 11.30 -1.72 20.77
N LYS A 258 11.54 -0.97 21.84
CA LYS A 258 11.76 -1.48 23.21
C LYS A 258 11.08 -0.57 24.23
N SER A 259 10.23 -1.15 25.09
CA SER A 259 9.50 -0.40 26.12
C SER A 259 8.79 0.81 25.54
N ASP A 260 8.01 0.58 24.48
CA ASP A 260 7.22 1.59 23.76
C ASP A 260 8.01 2.68 23.02
N ILE A 261 9.34 2.70 23.14
CA ILE A 261 10.23 3.59 22.37
C ILE A 261 10.79 2.85 21.17
N TRP A 262 10.63 3.45 20.00
CA TRP A 262 11.24 3.00 18.75
C TRP A 262 12.46 3.84 18.40
N ASN A 263 13.49 3.17 17.90
CA ASN A 263 14.72 3.79 17.42
C ASN A 263 15.13 3.13 16.11
N CYS A 264 15.15 3.93 15.04
CA CYS A 264 15.49 3.48 13.70
C CYS A 264 16.70 4.25 13.19
N GLU A 265 17.80 3.54 12.98
CA GLU A 265 19.07 4.07 12.53
C GLU A 265 19.09 4.11 11.00
N ILE A 266 19.38 5.29 10.46
CA ILE A 266 19.50 5.52 9.02
C ILE A 266 20.87 6.07 8.70
N GLN A 267 21.40 5.69 7.54
CA GLN A 267 22.53 6.37 6.92
C GLN A 267 21.99 7.15 5.72
N ARG A 268 22.03 8.47 5.78
CA ARG A 268 21.64 9.33 4.66
C ARG A 268 22.74 9.29 3.60
N ALA A 269 22.36 9.26 2.32
CA ALA A 269 23.31 9.36 1.23
C ALA A 269 23.85 10.78 1.07
N GLU A 270 23.00 11.80 1.18
CA GLU A 270 23.38 13.21 0.97
C GLU A 270 22.64 14.16 1.96
N PRO A 271 23.37 14.97 2.76
CA PRO A 271 24.78 14.76 3.11
C PRO A 271 24.96 13.41 3.82
N PHE A 272 26.16 12.82 3.75
CA PHE A 272 26.47 11.55 4.40
C PHE A 272 26.45 11.69 5.94
N LEU A 273 25.26 11.57 6.51
CA LEU A 273 25.00 11.72 7.94
C LEU A 273 24.35 10.46 8.51
N GLN A 274 24.83 10.06 9.67
CA GLN A 274 24.11 9.12 10.52
C GLN A 274 22.87 9.85 11.08
N GLY A 275 21.72 9.20 11.00
CA GLY A 275 20.47 9.70 11.52
C GLY A 275 19.80 8.66 12.41
N ARG A 276 18.99 9.14 13.35
CA ARG A 276 18.11 8.31 14.16
C ARG A 276 16.71 8.90 14.08
N ILE A 277 15.74 8.05 13.76
CA ILE A 277 14.32 8.38 13.85
C ILE A 277 13.80 7.71 15.11
N VAL A 278 13.26 8.51 16.02
CA VAL A 278 12.81 8.05 17.34
C VAL A 278 11.39 8.49 17.60
N TRP A 279 10.57 7.61 18.17
CA TRP A 279 9.22 7.93 18.62
C TRP A 279 8.83 7.04 19.80
N THR A 280 7.74 7.38 20.47
CA THR A 280 7.08 6.51 21.45
C THR A 280 5.66 6.19 21.01
N THR A 281 5.16 5.01 21.36
CA THR A 281 3.75 4.63 21.22
C THR A 281 2.90 5.05 22.42
N ASP A 282 3.52 5.48 23.52
CA ASP A 282 2.86 6.10 24.67
C ASP A 282 2.59 7.59 24.44
N ALA A 283 1.83 8.20 25.36
CA ALA A 283 1.58 9.64 25.34
C ALA A 283 2.88 10.47 25.46
N SER A 284 3.87 9.96 26.20
CA SER A 284 5.20 10.57 26.31
C SER A 284 6.21 9.53 26.81
N ALA A 285 7.49 9.73 26.52
CA ALA A 285 8.56 8.92 27.06
C ALA A 285 9.85 9.73 27.17
N ASN A 286 10.68 9.43 28.16
CA ASN A 286 12.02 10.01 28.30
C ASN A 286 13.02 9.16 27.53
N LEU A 287 13.66 9.75 26.52
CA LEU A 287 14.77 9.13 25.81
C LEU A 287 16.09 9.65 26.37
N VAL A 288 16.89 8.76 26.95
CA VAL A 288 18.27 9.09 27.35
C VAL A 288 19.13 9.14 26.09
N LEU A 289 19.61 10.33 25.75
CA LEU A 289 20.53 10.54 24.64
C LEU A 289 21.89 9.95 25.00
N ARG A 290 22.49 9.21 24.07
CA ARG A 290 23.81 8.63 24.31
C ARG A 290 24.91 9.56 23.81
N PRO A 291 26.01 9.76 24.56
CA PRO A 291 27.09 10.67 24.16
C PRO A 291 27.67 10.37 22.78
N GLU A 292 27.74 9.09 22.39
CA GLU A 292 28.26 8.64 21.11
C GLU A 292 27.40 9.00 19.90
N TRP A 293 26.19 9.55 20.10
CA TRP A 293 25.33 9.98 18.99
C TRP A 293 25.73 11.33 18.40
N GLU A 294 26.55 12.11 19.13
CA GLU A 294 27.06 13.42 18.68
C GLU A 294 25.99 14.31 18.03
N ILE A 295 24.79 14.38 18.62
CA ILE A 295 23.63 15.01 18.00
C ILE A 295 23.91 16.50 17.73
N THR A 296 23.95 16.86 16.45
CA THR A 296 24.16 18.25 16.00
C THR A 296 22.87 18.98 15.68
N LYS A 297 21.79 18.24 15.36
CA LYS A 297 20.50 18.77 14.91
C LYS A 297 19.37 17.82 15.30
N VAL A 298 18.23 18.36 15.69
CA VAL A 298 16.97 17.61 15.85
C VAL A 298 15.92 18.21 14.90
N GLU A 299 15.22 17.35 14.17
CA GLU A 299 14.15 17.74 13.25
C GLU A 299 12.83 17.11 13.70
N THR A 300 11.74 17.88 13.71
CA THR A 300 10.40 17.37 14.03
C THR A 300 9.66 16.91 12.77
N LEU A 301 8.53 16.22 12.94
CA LEU A 301 7.63 15.86 11.84
C LEU A 301 6.99 17.10 11.17
N ALA A 302 6.86 18.20 11.91
CA ALA A 302 6.35 19.47 11.38
C ALA A 302 7.41 20.26 10.57
N GLY A 303 8.65 19.77 10.52
CA GLY A 303 9.74 20.45 9.81
C GLY A 303 10.59 21.38 10.67
N ASP A 304 10.24 21.56 11.95
CA ASP A 304 11.01 22.41 12.86
C ASP A 304 12.41 21.86 13.08
N VAL A 305 13.36 22.77 13.17
CA VAL A 305 14.76 22.47 13.46
C VAL A 305 15.12 23.04 14.81
N MET A 306 15.44 22.16 15.75
CA MET A 306 15.95 22.56 17.06
C MET A 306 17.49 22.50 17.08
N PRO A 307 18.16 23.52 17.64
CA PRO A 307 19.60 23.48 17.85
C PRO A 307 19.98 22.40 18.87
N ARG A 308 21.26 21.99 18.81
CA ARG A 308 21.90 20.92 19.61
C ARG A 308 21.29 20.73 21.00
N VAL A 309 20.71 19.55 21.22
CA VAL A 309 20.35 19.05 22.54
C VAL A 309 21.60 18.39 23.13
N ARG A 310 22.08 18.87 24.29
CA ARG A 310 23.19 18.20 25.00
C ARG A 310 22.63 17.00 25.78
N PRO A 311 23.37 15.88 25.88
CA PRO A 311 23.02 14.76 26.74
C PRO A 311 22.81 15.18 28.19
#